data_AF-A0A842MXK9-F1
#
_entry.id   AF-A0A842MXK9-F1
#
_cell.length_a   1.000
_cell.length_b   1.000
_cell.length_c   1.000
_cell.angle_alpha   90.00
_cell.angle_beta   90.00
_cell.angle_gamma   90.00
#
_symmetry.space_group_name_H-M   'P 1'
#
loop_
_entity.id
_entity.type
_entity.pdbx_description
1 polymer ?
#
loop_
_entity_poly.entity_id
_entity_poly.type
_entity_poly.pdbx_seq_one_letter_code
_entity_poly.pdbx_strand_id
1 'polypeptide(L)'
;MKQTRGPSDTVFGDLCDVFRLLELRGEYESFIVDLESELAFLRHITECKLCWEKAKTMVNGEGSEDSWWSNLFSGMLPETLGEDQLSVEPCPRLDDYGDLEAFIAARVRWRIQRVEGIRDDAEIELADLKDRLSSR
;
A
#
# COMPACT_ATOMS: atom_id res chain seq x y z
N MET A 1 -8.13 42.07 46.40
CA MET A 1 -8.63 40.85 45.73
C MET A 1 -7.63 40.46 44.65
N LYS A 2 -6.89 39.36 44.85
CA LYS A 2 -5.96 38.83 43.84
C LYS A 2 -6.76 37.87 42.95
N GLN A 3 -6.96 38.23 41.68
CA GLN A 3 -7.48 37.28 40.69
C GLN A 3 -6.35 36.33 40.29
N THR A 4 -6.48 35.07 40.69
CA THR A 4 -5.68 33.96 40.15
C THR A 4 -6.28 33.58 38.79
N ARG A 5 -5.54 33.84 37.70
CA ARG A 5 -5.83 33.24 36.39
C ARG A 5 -5.70 31.73 36.52
N GLY A 6 -6.78 31.01 36.25
CA GLY A 6 -6.80 29.54 36.24
C GLY A 6 -6.12 28.95 35.01
N PRO A 7 -5.74 27.66 35.04
CA PRO A 7 -5.29 26.95 33.86
C PRO A 7 -6.54 26.38 33.16
N SER A 8 -6.90 26.87 31.97
CA SER A 8 -8.00 26.28 31.20
C SER A 8 -7.73 26.10 29.70
N ASP A 9 -6.50 26.31 29.23
CA ASP A 9 -6.17 26.20 27.81
C ASP A 9 -5.79 24.78 27.36
N THR A 10 -5.72 23.79 28.27
CA THR A 10 -5.27 22.42 27.95
C THR A 10 -6.38 21.49 27.47
N VAL A 11 -7.60 21.65 27.98
CA VAL A 11 -8.70 20.68 27.76
C VAL A 11 -9.14 20.61 26.29
N PHE A 12 -9.14 21.74 25.56
CA PHE A 12 -9.53 21.77 24.15
C PHE A 12 -8.42 21.29 23.21
N GLY A 13 -7.14 21.52 23.56
CA GLY A 13 -6.00 21.00 22.79
C GLY A 13 -5.94 19.48 22.84
N ASP A 14 -6.13 18.90 24.02
CA ASP A 14 -6.10 17.44 24.23
C ASP A 14 -7.23 16.71 23.44
N LEU A 15 -8.42 17.32 23.35
CA LEU A 15 -9.54 16.79 22.55
C LEU A 15 -9.26 16.83 21.04
N CYS A 16 -8.69 17.92 20.54
CA CYS A 16 -8.32 18.03 19.13
C CYS A 16 -7.25 17.01 18.73
N ASP A 17 -6.27 16.76 19.60
CA ASP A 17 -5.25 15.73 19.39
C ASP A 17 -5.87 14.33 19.34
N VAL A 18 -6.81 14.01 20.23
CA VAL A 18 -7.52 12.72 20.21
C VAL A 18 -8.30 12.54 18.91
N PHE A 19 -9.04 13.55 18.44
CA PHE A 19 -9.76 13.48 17.17
C PHE A 19 -8.82 13.21 15.99
N ARG A 20 -7.67 13.89 15.94
CA ARG A 20 -6.67 13.68 14.89
C ARG A 20 -6.08 12.28 14.89
N LEU A 21 -5.83 11.71 16.08
CA LEU A 21 -5.35 10.33 16.20
C LEU A 21 -6.41 9.31 15.78
N LEU A 22 -7.69 9.58 16.06
CA LEU A 22 -8.80 8.74 15.59
C LEU A 22 -8.97 8.81 14.07
N GLU A 23 -8.82 9.99 13.48
CA GLU A 23 -8.82 10.16 12.02
C GLU A 23 -7.69 9.36 11.37
N LEU A 24 -6.46 9.54 11.85
CA LEU A 24 -5.29 8.80 11.36
C LEU A 24 -5.47 7.28 11.53
N ARG A 25 -6.12 6.83 12.61
CA ARG A 25 -6.43 5.41 12.80
C ARG A 25 -7.37 4.90 11.72
N GLY A 26 -8.42 5.65 11.40
CA GLY A 26 -9.34 5.32 10.31
C GLY A 26 -8.64 5.28 8.95
N GLU A 27 -7.71 6.20 8.71
CA GLU A 27 -6.90 6.22 7.49
C GLU A 27 -6.04 4.95 7.36
N TYR A 28 -5.33 4.54 8.42
CA TYR A 28 -4.56 3.29 8.41
C TYR A 28 -5.44 2.05 8.25
N GLU A 29 -6.58 1.98 8.94
CA GLU A 29 -7.52 0.86 8.80
C GLU A 29 -8.06 0.75 7.36
N SER A 30 -8.43 1.88 6.73
CA SER A 30 -8.85 1.90 5.32
C SER A 30 -7.72 1.48 4.38
N PHE A 31 -6.51 2.00 4.61
CA PHE A 31 -5.34 1.71 3.79
C PHE A 31 -4.98 0.22 3.83
N ILE A 32 -5.02 -0.42 5.00
CA ILE A 32 -4.75 -1.86 5.14
C ILE A 32 -5.78 -2.69 4.34
N VAL A 33 -7.06 -2.31 4.37
CA VAL A 33 -8.11 -3.00 3.58
C VAL A 33 -7.86 -2.91 2.08
N ASP A 34 -7.39 -1.76 1.60
CA ASP A 34 -7.02 -1.57 0.19
C ASP A 34 -5.83 -2.46 -0.19
N LEU A 35 -4.81 -2.56 0.69
CA LEU A 35 -3.66 -3.45 0.48
C LEU A 35 -4.07 -4.93 0.49
N GLU A 36 -4.96 -5.36 1.39
CA GLU A 36 -5.48 -6.72 1.41
C GLU A 36 -6.23 -7.09 0.13
N SER A 37 -7.03 -6.14 -0.39
CA SER A 37 -7.75 -6.30 -1.65
C SER A 37 -6.78 -6.46 -2.82
N GLU A 38 -5.70 -5.67 -2.85
CA GLU A 38 -4.64 -5.81 -3.85
C GLU A 38 -3.91 -7.16 -3.74
N LEU A 39 -3.54 -7.60 -2.53
CA LEU A 39 -2.90 -8.90 -2.29
C LEU A 39 -3.77 -10.06 -2.73
N ALA A 40 -5.06 -10.02 -2.39
CA ALA A 40 -6.01 -11.05 -2.79
C ALA A 40 -6.06 -11.18 -4.31
N PHE A 41 -6.04 -10.06 -5.01
CA PHE A 41 -6.05 -10.06 -6.46
C PHE A 41 -4.72 -10.54 -7.05
N LEU A 42 -3.57 -10.07 -6.56
CA LEU A 42 -2.26 -10.54 -7.03
C LEU A 42 -2.08 -12.05 -6.85
N ARG A 43 -2.50 -12.59 -5.71
CA ARG A 43 -2.51 -14.04 -5.45
C ARG A 43 -3.44 -14.76 -6.41
N HIS A 44 -4.64 -14.21 -6.66
CA HIS A 44 -5.57 -14.79 -7.63
C HIS A 44 -4.98 -14.89 -9.04
N ILE A 45 -4.21 -13.89 -9.49
CA ILE A 45 -3.56 -13.92 -10.81
C ILE A 45 -2.66 -15.16 -10.96
N THR A 46 -1.96 -15.55 -9.90
CA THR A 46 -1.03 -16.70 -9.93
C THR A 46 -1.71 -18.06 -10.00
N GLU A 47 -3.00 -18.13 -9.66
CA GLU A 47 -3.76 -19.38 -9.59
C GLU A 47 -4.83 -19.47 -10.70
N CYS A 48 -5.32 -18.34 -11.18
CA CYS A 48 -6.41 -18.26 -12.14
C CYS A 48 -5.88 -18.19 -13.58
N LYS A 49 -6.08 -19.27 -14.34
CA LYS A 49 -5.69 -19.33 -15.76
C LYS A 49 -6.26 -18.17 -16.59
N LEU A 50 -7.51 -17.76 -16.35
CA LEU A 50 -8.13 -16.66 -17.10
C LEU A 50 -7.43 -15.32 -16.82
N CYS A 51 -7.11 -15.05 -15.55
CA CYS A 51 -6.36 -13.85 -15.18
C CYS A 51 -4.92 -13.88 -15.67
N TRP A 52 -4.31 -15.06 -15.73
CA TRP A 52 -2.98 -15.25 -16.30
C TRP A 52 -2.93 -14.96 -17.81
N GLU A 53 -3.90 -15.48 -18.57
CA GLU A 53 -4.03 -15.15 -20.00
C GLU A 53 -4.32 -13.66 -20.23
N LYS A 54 -5.12 -13.03 -19.35
CA LYS A 54 -5.35 -11.59 -19.39
C LYS A 54 -4.07 -10.80 -19.12
N ALA A 55 -3.26 -11.20 -18.14
CA ALA A 55 -1.96 -10.58 -17.88
C ALA A 55 -1.05 -10.62 -19.12
N LYS A 56 -1.00 -11.78 -19.81
CA LYS A 56 -0.23 -11.94 -21.05
C LYS A 56 -0.69 -11.00 -22.17
N THR A 57 -2.00 -10.91 -22.40
CA THR A 57 -2.56 -10.01 -23.42
C THR A 57 -2.28 -8.54 -23.09
N MET A 58 -2.35 -8.15 -21.82
CA MET A 58 -2.04 -6.79 -21.37
C MET A 58 -0.57 -6.43 -21.59
N VAL A 59 0.37 -7.32 -21.21
CA VAL A 59 1.82 -7.06 -21.38
C VAL A 59 2.22 -7.02 -22.85
N ASN A 60 1.57 -7.83 -23.71
CA ASN A 60 1.81 -7.80 -25.16
C ASN A 60 1.21 -6.57 -25.87
N GLY A 61 0.51 -5.67 -25.16
CA GLY A 61 -0.11 -4.49 -25.75
C GLY A 61 -1.38 -4.80 -26.57
N GLU A 62 -1.93 -6.01 -26.44
CA GLU A 62 -3.17 -6.45 -27.10
C GLU A 62 -4.42 -6.18 -26.25
N GLY A 63 -4.24 -5.71 -25.01
CA GLY A 63 -5.31 -5.35 -24.09
C GLY A 63 -5.78 -3.89 -24.21
N SER A 64 -7.03 -3.62 -23.82
CA SER A 64 -7.51 -2.26 -23.56
C SER A 64 -6.78 -1.64 -22.37
N GLU A 65 -6.69 -0.31 -22.26
CA GLU A 65 -6.21 0.41 -21.07
C GLU A 65 -7.12 0.13 -19.84
N ASP A 66 -7.09 -1.07 -19.30
CA ASP A 66 -7.53 -1.33 -17.94
C ASP A 66 -6.48 -0.71 -17.02
N SER A 67 -6.87 0.32 -16.27
CA SER A 67 -5.96 1.14 -15.46
C SER A 67 -5.12 0.31 -14.49
N TRP A 68 -5.71 -0.70 -13.85
CA TRP A 68 -4.99 -1.51 -12.87
C TRP A 68 -3.92 -2.42 -13.49
N TRP A 69 -4.27 -3.13 -14.56
CA TRP A 69 -3.35 -4.03 -15.26
C TRP A 69 -2.21 -3.25 -15.93
N SER A 70 -2.56 -2.11 -16.52
CA SER A 70 -1.59 -1.17 -17.08
C SER A 70 -0.62 -0.67 -16.01
N ASN A 71 -1.13 -0.31 -14.81
CA ASN A 71 -0.28 0.14 -13.71
C ASN A 71 0.66 -0.97 -13.21
N LEU A 72 0.17 -2.19 -12.96
CA LEU A 72 0.99 -3.29 -12.44
C LEU A 72 2.21 -3.60 -13.34
N PHE A 73 2.00 -3.59 -14.65
CA PHE A 73 3.04 -3.91 -15.64
C PHE A 73 3.71 -2.67 -16.23
N SER A 74 3.36 -1.46 -15.78
CA SER A 74 3.99 -0.22 -16.24
C SER A 74 5.48 -0.18 -15.87
N GLY A 75 6.32 0.18 -16.84
CA GLY A 75 7.74 0.45 -16.59
C GLY A 75 7.95 1.60 -15.58
N MET A 76 6.96 2.48 -15.44
CA MET A 76 6.97 3.64 -14.54
C MET A 76 6.46 3.31 -13.12
N LEU A 77 6.10 2.05 -12.83
CA LEU A 77 5.57 1.67 -11.52
C LEU A 77 6.49 2.07 -10.35
N PRO A 78 7.83 1.89 -10.41
CA PRO A 78 8.71 2.32 -9.33
C PRO A 78 8.69 3.84 -9.10
N GLU A 79 8.64 4.62 -10.18
CA GLU A 79 8.61 6.08 -10.16
C GLU A 79 7.27 6.61 -9.65
N THR A 80 6.16 6.01 -10.09
CA THR A 80 4.80 6.36 -9.64
C THR A 80 4.55 6.02 -8.18
N LEU A 81 5.23 5.01 -7.64
CA LEU A 81 5.15 4.66 -6.22
C LEU A 81 6.20 5.39 -5.36
N GLY A 82 7.14 6.12 -5.97
CA GLY A 82 8.27 6.74 -5.25
C GLY A 82 9.24 5.72 -4.64
N GLU A 83 9.28 4.50 -5.20
CA GLU A 83 9.96 3.32 -4.63
C GLU A 83 11.33 3.04 -5.24
N ASP A 84 11.81 3.87 -6.18
CA ASP A 84 13.09 3.74 -6.87
C ASP A 84 14.32 3.62 -5.94
N GLN A 85 14.18 3.94 -4.65
CA GLN A 85 15.28 3.96 -3.68
C GLN A 85 15.01 3.17 -2.39
N LEU A 86 13.88 2.45 -2.27
CA LEU A 86 13.44 1.90 -0.98
C LEU A 86 13.40 0.37 -0.91
N SER A 87 13.46 -0.36 -2.04
CA SER A 87 13.44 -1.83 -2.03
C SER A 87 14.83 -2.44 -2.15
N VAL A 88 15.04 -3.55 -1.42
CA VAL A 88 16.28 -4.35 -1.46
C VAL A 88 16.41 -5.09 -2.81
N GLU A 89 15.28 -5.40 -3.46
CA GLU A 89 15.25 -6.02 -4.78
C GLU A 89 14.65 -5.06 -5.81
N PRO A 90 15.31 -4.87 -6.98
CA PRO A 90 14.83 -3.98 -8.02
C PRO A 90 13.54 -4.51 -8.63
N CYS A 91 12.65 -3.60 -9.01
CA CYS A 91 11.40 -3.95 -9.68
C CYS A 91 11.69 -4.65 -11.03
N PRO A 92 11.18 -5.87 -11.27
CA PRO A 92 11.47 -6.63 -12.51
C PRO A 92 11.07 -5.87 -13.77
N ARG A 93 11.95 -5.77 -14.77
CA ARG A 93 11.64 -5.13 -16.06
C ARG A 93 11.52 -6.19 -17.15
N LEU A 94 10.68 -5.96 -18.16
CA LEU A 94 10.45 -6.94 -19.23
C LEU A 94 11.76 -7.29 -19.97
N ASP A 95 12.61 -6.29 -20.21
CA ASP A 95 13.90 -6.46 -20.89
C ASP A 95 14.89 -7.38 -20.15
N ASP A 96 14.68 -7.62 -18.84
CA ASP A 96 15.51 -8.52 -18.03
C ASP A 96 15.19 -10.01 -18.27
N TYR A 97 14.11 -10.31 -18.99
CA TYR A 97 13.59 -11.67 -19.16
C TYR A 97 13.52 -12.07 -20.63
N GLY A 98 13.99 -13.29 -20.93
CA GLY A 98 13.83 -13.91 -22.26
C GLY A 98 12.46 -14.55 -22.49
N ASP A 99 11.60 -14.58 -21.47
CA ASP A 99 10.28 -15.20 -21.50
C ASP A 99 9.24 -14.33 -20.79
N LEU A 100 8.09 -14.16 -21.44
CA LEU A 100 6.99 -13.32 -20.98
C LEU A 100 6.36 -13.85 -19.69
N GLU A 101 6.18 -15.16 -19.59
CA GLU A 101 5.56 -15.77 -18.41
C GLU A 101 6.47 -15.65 -17.19
N ALA A 102 7.79 -15.82 -17.39
CA ALA A 102 8.80 -15.59 -16.37
C ALA A 102 8.78 -14.13 -15.87
N PHE A 103 8.68 -13.15 -16.78
CA PHE A 103 8.52 -11.74 -16.42
C PHE A 103 7.25 -11.51 -15.58
N ILE A 104 6.09 -11.97 -16.06
CA ILE A 104 4.81 -11.79 -15.36
C ILE A 104 4.87 -12.41 -13.96
N ALA A 105 5.40 -13.63 -13.85
CA ALA A 105 5.55 -14.33 -12.57
C ALA A 105 6.45 -13.56 -11.60
N ALA A 106 7.60 -13.07 -12.08
CA ALA A 106 8.53 -12.30 -11.27
C ALA A 106 7.91 -10.98 -10.81
N ARG A 107 7.22 -10.27 -11.72
CA ARG A 107 6.58 -8.99 -11.44
C ARG A 107 5.46 -9.10 -10.41
N VAL A 108 4.59 -10.10 -10.56
CA VAL A 108 3.50 -10.37 -9.60
C VAL A 108 4.08 -10.74 -8.23
N ARG A 109 5.09 -11.62 -8.18
CA ARG A 109 5.74 -12.02 -6.92
C ARG A 109 6.39 -10.83 -6.21
N TRP A 110 7.14 -10.01 -6.95
CA TRP A 110 7.75 -8.80 -6.43
C TRP A 110 6.71 -7.86 -5.82
N ARG A 111 5.59 -7.65 -6.51
CA ARG A 111 4.52 -6.78 -6.01
C ARG A 111 3.85 -7.36 -4.75
N ILE A 112 3.62 -8.67 -4.69
CA ILE A 112 3.09 -9.34 -3.48
C ILE A 112 4.01 -9.05 -2.29
N GLN A 113 5.31 -9.33 -2.41
CA GLN A 113 6.28 -9.11 -1.34
C GLN A 113 6.31 -7.64 -0.91
N ARG A 114 6.21 -6.72 -1.88
CA ARG A 114 6.22 -5.29 -1.60
C ARG A 114 4.99 -4.85 -0.84
N VAL A 115 3.79 -5.26 -1.29
CA VAL A 115 2.53 -4.92 -0.64
C VAL A 115 2.43 -5.55 0.75
N GLU A 116 2.95 -6.78 0.93
CA GLU A 116 3.07 -7.40 2.26
C GLU A 116 3.94 -6.56 3.20
N GLY A 117 5.11 -6.10 2.75
CA GLY A 117 5.97 -5.23 3.55
C GLY A 117 5.29 -3.90 3.94
N ILE A 118 4.61 -3.25 3.00
CA ILE A 118 3.88 -2.00 3.26
C ILE A 118 2.75 -2.23 4.28
N ARG A 119 2.02 -3.35 4.13
CA ARG A 119 0.95 -3.72 5.06
C ARG A 119 1.50 -3.96 6.47
N ASP A 120 2.59 -4.71 6.59
CA ASP A 120 3.21 -5.01 7.89
C ASP A 120 3.68 -3.72 8.58
N ASP A 121 4.29 -2.78 7.83
CA ASP A 121 4.66 -1.46 8.35
C ASP A 121 3.41 -0.67 8.83
N ALA A 122 2.33 -0.68 8.03
CA ALA A 122 1.08 -0.01 8.38
C ALA A 122 0.39 -0.64 9.61
N GLU A 123 0.47 -1.95 9.79
CA GLU A 123 -0.05 -2.65 10.97
C GLU A 123 0.73 -2.28 12.24
N ILE A 124 2.05 -2.14 12.14
CA ILE A 124 2.90 -1.69 13.25
C ILE A 124 2.54 -0.26 13.67
N GLU A 125 2.42 0.66 12.71
CA GLU A 125 2.03 2.05 12.96
C GLU A 125 0.60 2.14 13.54
N LEU A 126 -0.33 1.33 13.05
CA LEU A 126 -1.68 1.24 13.58
C LEU A 126 -1.71 0.72 15.02
N ALA A 127 -0.83 -0.24 15.36
CA ALA A 127 -0.70 -0.75 16.73
C ALA A 127 -0.16 0.33 17.68
N ASP A 128 0.92 1.04 17.31
CA ASP A 128 1.45 2.17 18.08
C ASP A 128 0.37 3.25 18.31
N LEU A 129 -0.39 3.57 17.26
CA LEU A 129 -1.45 4.56 17.32
C LEU A 129 -2.58 4.15 18.28
N LYS A 130 -2.97 2.87 18.27
CA LYS A 130 -3.96 2.31 19.21
C LYS A 130 -3.46 2.36 20.65
N ASP A 131 -2.19 2.06 20.89
CA ASP A 131 -1.58 2.14 22.22
C ASP A 131 -1.60 3.58 22.73
N ARG A 132 -1.20 4.54 21.91
CA ARG A 132 -1.22 5.98 22.23
C ARG A 132 -2.63 6.49 22.55
N LEU A 133 -3.64 6.03 21.82
CA LEU A 133 -5.05 6.36 22.07
C LEU A 133 -5.57 5.74 23.38
N SER A 134 -5.11 4.54 23.75
CA SER A 134 -5.51 3.86 24.99
C SER A 134 -4.83 4.41 26.26
N SER A 135 -3.64 4.99 26.08
CA SER A 135 -2.83 5.55 27.18
C SER A 135 -3.19 6.99 27.56
N ARG A 136 -4.17 7.59 26.87
CA ARG A 136 -4.69 8.94 27.10
C ARG A 136 -6.04 8.88 27.82
#